data_AF-A0A1G5A1C3-F1
#
_entry.id   AF-A0A1G5A1C3-F1
#
_cell.length_a   1.000
_cell.length_b   1.000
_cell.length_c   1.000
_cell.angle_alpha   90.00
_cell.angle_beta   90.00
_cell.angle_gamma   90.00
#
_symmetry.space_group_name_H-M   'P 1'
#
loop_
_entity.id
_entity.type
_entity.pdbx_description
1 polymer ?
#
loop_
_entity_poly.entity_id
_entity_poly.type
_entity_poly.pdbx_seq_one_letter_code
_entity_poly.pdbx_strand_id
1 'polypeptide(L)'
;MDSPHINSVALEQVRKDFFARGLEVTTWARANGFSAASVYRVLNGQSRARRGESHHIAVALGLKPPPSELPSFASPPSMRKEGLR
;
A
#
# COMPACT_ATOMS: atom_id res chain seq x y z
N MET A 1 -0.74 -24.05 3.65
CA MET A 1 0.05 -23.22 2.72
C MET A 1 -0.77 -21.99 2.35
N ASP A 2 -0.88 -21.03 3.27
CA ASP A 2 -1.63 -19.79 3.03
C ASP A 2 -0.66 -18.76 2.43
N SER A 3 -0.51 -18.79 1.11
CA SER A 3 0.19 -17.70 0.43
C SER A 3 -0.66 -16.44 0.55
N PRO A 4 -0.10 -15.25 0.84
CA PRO A 4 -0.86 -14.02 0.99
C PRO A 4 -1.46 -13.63 -0.35
N HIS A 5 -2.66 -14.15 -0.60
CA HIS A 5 -3.44 -13.94 -1.80
C HIS A 5 -4.43 -12.83 -1.48
N ILE A 6 -4.33 -11.71 -2.20
CA ILE A 6 -5.39 -10.70 -2.16
C ILE A 6 -6.64 -11.37 -2.74
N ASN A 7 -7.71 -11.47 -1.94
CA ASN A 7 -8.94 -12.11 -2.37
C ASN A 7 -9.77 -11.17 -3.26
N SER A 8 -10.63 -11.74 -4.11
CA SER A 8 -11.48 -10.96 -5.03
C SER A 8 -12.45 -10.04 -4.29
N VAL A 9 -12.98 -10.48 -3.15
CA VAL A 9 -13.93 -9.70 -2.33
C VAL A 9 -13.30 -8.39 -1.85
N ALA A 10 -12.05 -8.40 -1.37
CA ALA A 10 -11.36 -7.18 -0.96
C ALA A 10 -11.10 -6.24 -2.14
N LEU A 11 -10.77 -6.78 -3.32
CA LEU A 11 -10.60 -5.99 -4.54
C LEU A 11 -11.91 -5.32 -4.98
N GLU A 12 -13.03 -6.03 -4.90
CA GLU A 12 -14.36 -5.46 -5.15
C GLU A 12 -14.74 -4.40 -4.12
N GLN A 13 -14.43 -4.65 -2.84
CA GLN A 13 -14.68 -3.68 -1.77
C GLN A 13 -13.94 -2.37 -2.04
N VAL A 14 -12.64 -2.43 -2.37
CA VAL A 14 -11.87 -1.24 -2.73
C VAL A 14 -12.49 -0.48 -3.91
N ARG A 15 -12.99 -1.17 -4.93
CA ARG A 15 -13.70 -0.51 -6.06
C ARG A 15 -14.97 0.19 -5.60
N LYS A 16 -15.79 -0.48 -4.77
CA LYS A 16 -17.01 0.09 -4.20
C LYS A 16 -16.70 1.31 -3.35
N ASP A 17 -15.60 1.27 -2.62
CA ASP A 17 -15.09 2.36 -1.81
C ASP A 17 -14.69 3.58 -2.65
N PHE A 18 -13.99 3.38 -3.77
CA PHE A 18 -13.72 4.44 -4.73
C PHE A 18 -15.00 5.05 -5.29
N PHE A 19 -15.95 4.19 -5.68
CA PHE A 19 -17.24 4.63 -6.23
C PHE A 19 -18.08 5.41 -5.22
N ALA A 20 -18.24 4.88 -4.00
CA ALA A 20 -19.02 5.51 -2.93
C ALA A 20 -18.45 6.86 -2.50
N ARG A 21 -17.12 7.04 -2.59
CA ARG A 21 -16.44 8.30 -2.30
C ARG A 21 -16.38 9.27 -3.49
N GLY A 22 -16.82 8.84 -4.68
CA GLY A 22 -16.64 9.62 -5.91
C GLY A 22 -15.18 9.88 -6.27
N LEU A 23 -14.26 9.02 -5.82
CA LEU A 23 -12.83 9.20 -5.99
C LEU A 23 -12.34 8.46 -7.24
N GLU A 24 -11.70 9.18 -8.15
CA GLU A 24 -11.11 8.57 -9.34
C GLU A 24 -9.81 7.83 -9.01
N VAL A 25 -9.68 6.61 -9.52
CA VAL A 25 -8.48 5.76 -9.32
C VAL A 25 -7.22 6.44 -9.86
N THR A 26 -7.30 7.17 -10.97
CA THR A 26 -6.15 7.86 -11.56
C THR A 26 -5.67 9.01 -10.67
N THR A 27 -6.60 9.77 -10.10
CA THR A 27 -6.33 10.87 -9.17
C THR A 27 -5.74 10.33 -7.87
N TRP A 28 -6.32 9.27 -7.31
CA TRP A 28 -5.75 8.60 -6.15
C TRP A 28 -4.34 8.05 -6.43
N ALA A 29 -4.13 7.42 -7.57
CA ALA A 29 -2.82 6.88 -7.96
C ALA A 29 -1.77 7.99 -8.00
N ARG A 30 -2.06 9.11 -8.66
CA ARG A 30 -1.18 10.28 -8.72
C ARG A 30 -0.89 10.86 -7.34
N ALA A 31 -1.92 11.00 -6.50
CA ALA A 31 -1.77 11.51 -5.14
C ALA A 31 -0.87 10.62 -4.26
N ASN A 32 -0.82 9.32 -4.54
CA ASN A 32 0.02 8.34 -3.83
C ASN A 32 1.34 8.04 -4.57
N GLY A 33 1.65 8.71 -5.69
CA GLY A 33 2.88 8.52 -6.44
C GLY A 33 2.95 7.23 -7.28
N PHE A 34 1.80 6.62 -7.60
CA PHE A 34 1.70 5.40 -8.40
C PHE A 34 1.19 5.66 -9.83
N SER A 35 1.52 4.77 -10.75
CA SER A 35 0.89 4.76 -12.07
C SER A 35 -0.53 4.19 -12.01
N ALA A 36 -1.49 4.83 -12.70
CA ALA A 36 -2.87 4.34 -12.77
C ALA A 36 -2.93 2.91 -13.33
N ALA A 37 -2.09 2.59 -14.33
CA ALA A 37 -2.01 1.25 -14.91
C ALA A 37 -1.58 0.20 -13.88
N SER A 38 -0.62 0.50 -13.01
CA SER A 38 -0.20 -0.39 -11.92
C SER A 38 -1.32 -0.60 -10.91
N VAL A 39 -2.08 0.45 -10.57
CA VAL A 39 -3.22 0.36 -9.65
C VAL A 39 -4.33 -0.51 -10.23
N TYR A 40 -4.72 -0.28 -11.50
CA TYR A 40 -5.71 -1.14 -12.17
C TYR A 40 -5.24 -2.60 -12.28
N ARG A 41 -3.95 -2.84 -12.50
CA ARG A 41 -3.39 -4.21 -12.53
C ARG A 41 -3.56 -4.92 -11.18
N VAL A 42 -3.40 -4.20 -10.07
CA VAL A 42 -3.65 -4.74 -8.72
C VAL A 42 -5.15 -4.95 -8.50
N LEU A 43 -5.98 -3.94 -8.78
CA LEU A 43 -7.43 -4.03 -8.62
C LEU A 43 -8.03 -5.19 -9.44
N ASN A 44 -7.57 -5.40 -10.67
CA ASN A 44 -8.01 -6.48 -11.56
C ASN A 44 -7.45 -7.85 -11.19
N GLY A 45 -6.66 -7.97 -10.09
CA GLY A 45 -6.08 -9.23 -9.65
C GLY A 45 -4.98 -9.77 -10.56
N GLN A 46 -4.51 -8.99 -11.52
CA GLN A 46 -3.43 -9.39 -12.44
C GLN A 46 -2.05 -9.39 -11.77
N SER A 47 -1.90 -8.71 -10.62
CA SER A 47 -0.70 -8.76 -9.79
C SER A 47 -0.98 -9.40 -8.44
N ARG A 48 -0.10 -10.31 -8.01
CA ARG A 48 -0.10 -10.88 -6.66
C ARG A 48 0.46 -9.94 -5.59
N ALA A 49 0.93 -8.75 -5.97
CA ALA A 49 1.43 -7.71 -5.05
C ALA A 49 2.45 -8.23 -4.01
N ARG A 50 3.35 -9.13 -4.45
CA ARG A 50 4.33 -9.78 -3.56
C ARG A 50 5.50 -8.87 -3.20
N ARG A 51 5.90 -7.98 -4.12
CA ARG A 51 7.03 -7.06 -3.98
C ARG A 51 6.90 -5.85 -4.91
N GLY A 52 7.75 -4.85 -4.69
CA GLY A 52 7.86 -3.64 -5.53
C GLY A 52 6.60 -2.77 -5.49
N GLU A 53 6.38 -2.00 -6.56
CA GLU A 53 5.28 -1.03 -6.64
C GLU A 53 3.91 -1.67 -6.38
N SER A 54 3.63 -2.84 -6.95
CA SER A 54 2.36 -3.54 -6.73
C SER A 54 2.12 -3.94 -5.26
N HIS A 55 3.19 -4.22 -4.51
CA HIS A 55 3.08 -4.45 -3.08
C HIS A 55 2.73 -3.15 -2.34
N HIS A 56 3.41 -2.05 -2.66
CA HIS A 56 3.15 -0.75 -2.05
C HIS A 56 1.71 -0.27 -2.34
N ILE A 57 1.21 -0.48 -3.56
CA ILE A 57 -0.18 -0.20 -3.93
C ILE A 57 -1.14 -1.04 -3.08
N ALA A 58 -0.89 -2.34 -2.92
CA ALA A 58 -1.76 -3.19 -2.10
C ALA A 58 -1.76 -2.77 -0.63
N VAL A 59 -0.63 -2.32 -0.09
CA VAL A 59 -0.56 -1.76 1.27
C VAL A 59 -1.35 -0.44 1.36
N ALA A 60 -1.15 0.47 0.41
CA ALA A 60 -1.83 1.76 0.37
C ALA A 60 -3.36 1.63 0.22
N LEU A 61 -3.82 0.60 -0.50
CA LEU A 61 -5.25 0.28 -0.64
C LEU A 61 -5.82 -0.50 0.56
N GLY A 62 -5.00 -0.82 1.57
CA GLY A 62 -5.43 -1.61 2.74
C GLY A 62 -5.69 -3.09 2.43
N LEU A 63 -5.23 -3.58 1.26
CA LEU A 63 -5.37 -4.98 0.84
C LEU A 63 -4.32 -5.89 1.49
N LYS A 64 -3.23 -5.31 2.00
CA LYS A 64 -2.15 -6.01 2.70
C LYS A 64 -1.68 -5.19 3.90
N PRO A 65 -1.19 -5.85 4.98
CA PRO A 65 -0.55 -5.15 6.07
C PRO A 65 0.71 -4.42 5.57
N PRO A 66 1.05 -3.26 6.16
CA PRO A 66 2.32 -2.61 5.86
C PRO A 66 3.48 -3.56 6.18
N PRO A 67 4.65 -3.36 5.56
CA PRO A 67 5.84 -4.08 5.98
C PRO A 67 6.02 -3.80 7.47
N SER A 68 5.78 -4.83 8.29
CA SER A 68 6.06 -4.79 9.73
C SER A 68 7.45 -4.19 9.86
N GLU A 69 7.55 -3.11 10.63
CA GLU A 69 8.78 -2.40 10.89
C GLU A 69 9.90 -3.43 11.09
N LEU A 70 11.03 -3.20 10.42
CA LEU A 70 12.23 -4.02 10.55
C LEU A 70 12.43 -4.39 12.02
N PRO A 71 12.76 -5.65 12.36
CA PRO A 71 12.97 -6.04 13.75
C PRO A 71 13.97 -5.06 14.39
N SER A 72 13.58 -4.48 15.53
CA SER A 72 14.16 -3.31 16.21
C SER A 72 15.64 -3.44 16.67
N PHE A 73 16.44 -4.32 16.07
CA PHE A 73 17.89 -4.41 16.31
C PHE A 73 18.67 -3.25 15.68
N ALA A 74 18.06 -2.48 14.77
CA ALA A 74 18.65 -1.26 14.21
C ALA A 74 17.94 -0.02 14.76
N SER A 75 18.03 0.21 16.08
CA SER A 75 17.80 1.56 16.62
C SER A 75 19.06 2.39 16.33
N PRO A 76 19.03 3.44 15.49
CA PRO A 76 20.07 4.45 15.56
C PRO A 76 20.01 5.08 16.96
N PRO A 77 21.15 5.32 17.64
CA PRO A 77 21.14 5.93 18.96
C PRO A 77 20.42 7.27 18.83
N SER A 78 19.36 7.46 19.62
CA SER A 78 18.62 8.71 19.73
C SER A 78 19.61 9.86 19.87
N MET A 79 19.80 10.60 18.77
CA MET A 79 20.60 11.81 18.76
C MET A 79 19.78 12.89 19.46
N ARG A 80 19.92 12.97 20.79
CA ARG A 80 19.49 14.14 21.55
C ARG A 80 20.31 15.33 21.07
N LYS A 81 19.69 16.19 20.27
CA LYS A 81 20.19 17.53 19.97
C LYS A 81 19.50 18.49 20.92
N GLU A 82 20.00 18.58 22.15
CA GLU A 82 19.70 19.73 23.01
C GLU A 82 20.96 20.57 23.05
N GLY A 83 21.02 21.56 22.17
CA GLY A 83 22.04 22.59 22.18
C GLY A 83 21.68 23.65 23.23
N LEU A 84 22.72 24.15 23.87
CA LEU A 84 22.95 25.59 24.03
C LEU A 84 21.81 26.40 24.69
N ARG A 85 21.80 26.45 26.01
CA ARG A 85 21.95 27.70 26.78
C ARG A 85 22.17 27.43 28.26
#